data_AF-A0A4V1UA67-F1
#
_entry.id   AF-A0A4V1UA67-F1
#
_cell.length_a   1.000
_cell.length_b   1.000
_cell.length_c   1.000
_cell.angle_alpha   90.00
_cell.angle_beta   90.00
_cell.angle_gamma   90.00
#
_symmetry.space_group_name_H-M   'P 1'
#
loop_
_entity.id
_entity.type
_entity.pdbx_description
1 polymer ?
#
loop_
_entity_poly.entity_id
_entity_poly.type
_entity_poly.pdbx_seq_one_letter_code
_entity_poly.pdbx_strand_id
1 'polypeptide(L)' 'GKKYTATIYRDAPDAHWQKNPKAYVIEKITVDNKTVLNLKLAPGGGTAISIRP' A
#
# COMPACT_ATOMS: atom_id res chain seq x y z
N GLY A 1 7.16 7.21 22.06
CA GLY A 1 6.70 6.19 21.09
C GLY A 1 7.49 6.35 19.82
N LYS A 2 7.98 5.25 19.23
CA LYS A 2 8.69 5.30 17.94
C LYS A 2 7.66 5.43 16.82
N LYS A 3 7.89 6.39 15.92
CA LYS A 3 7.15 6.55 14.68
C LYS A 3 7.89 5.77 13.60
N TYR A 4 7.15 5.05 12.78
CA TYR A 4 7.69 4.28 11.66
C TYR A 4 7.10 4.83 10.37
N THR A 5 7.85 4.80 9.29
CA THR A 5 7.33 5.12 7.96
C THR A 5 6.91 3.83 7.29
N ALA A 6 5.60 3.61 7.15
CA ALA A 6 5.06 2.54 6.34
C ALA A 6 4.88 3.01 4.91
N THR A 7 5.53 2.33 3.97
CA THR A 7 5.36 2.51 2.53
C THR A 7 4.51 1.36 2.01
N ILE A 8 3.28 1.66 1.60
CA ILE A 8 2.32 0.71 1.06
C ILE A 8 2.43 0.75 -0.47
N TYR A 9 2.72 -0.40 -1.05
CA TYR A 9 2.72 -0.66 -2.48
C TYR A 9 1.45 -1.43 -2.80
N ARG A 10 0.53 -0.78 -3.50
CA ARG A 10 -0.71 -1.40 -3.96
C ARG A 10 -0.88 -1.20 -5.45
N ASP A 11 -1.42 -2.21 -6.13
CA ASP A 11 -1.95 -1.99 -7.47
C ASP A 11 -3.13 -1.02 -7.38
N ALA A 12 -3.20 -0.09 -8.33
CA ALA A 12 -4.34 0.79 -8.43
C ALA A 12 -5.62 -0.07 -8.59
N PRO A 13 -6.77 0.36 -8.05
CA PRO A 13 -8.03 -0.34 -8.29
C PRO A 13 -8.40 -0.42 -9.78
N ASP A 14 -7.79 0.42 -10.60
CA ASP A 14 -7.93 0.47 -12.06
C ASP A 14 -6.70 -0.11 -12.80
N ALA A 15 -5.85 -0.88 -12.09
CA ALA A 15 -4.71 -1.56 -12.68
C ALA A 15 -5.22 -2.68 -13.60
N HIS A 16 -5.28 -2.37 -14.89
CA HIS A 16 -5.69 -3.32 -15.92
C HIS A 16 -4.48 -3.70 -16.78
N TRP A 17 -4.13 -4.98 -16.78
CA TRP A 17 -2.95 -5.51 -17.50
C TRP A 17 -2.89 -5.10 -18.98
N GLN A 18 -4.05 -4.88 -19.61
CA GLN A 18 -4.17 -4.57 -21.03
C GLN A 18 -4.24 -3.07 -21.34
N LYS A 19 -4.74 -2.23 -20.41
CA LYS A 19 -4.93 -0.77 -20.62
C LYS A 19 -3.98 0.11 -19.82
N ASN A 20 -3.48 -0.34 -18.67
CA ASN A 20 -2.62 0.46 -17.81
C ASN A 20 -1.66 -0.41 -16.97
N PRO A 21 -0.66 -1.06 -17.61
CA PRO A 21 0.22 -2.03 -16.96
C PRO A 21 1.17 -1.44 -15.89
N LYS A 22 1.15 -0.12 -15.66
CA LYS A 22 2.01 0.59 -14.69
C LYS A 22 1.23 1.33 -13.60
N ALA A 23 -0.02 0.97 -13.36
CA ALA A 23 -0.83 1.65 -12.34
C ALA A 23 -0.50 1.10 -10.94
N TYR A 24 0.61 1.54 -10.36
CA TYR A 24 0.97 1.28 -8.97
C TYR A 24 0.78 2.54 -8.13
N VAL A 25 0.20 2.38 -6.95
CA VAL A 25 0.04 3.44 -5.94
C VAL A 25 1.01 3.15 -4.81
N ILE A 26 1.93 4.10 -4.60
CA ILE A 26 2.88 4.05 -3.48
C ILE A 26 2.43 5.10 -2.47
N GLU A 27 1.89 4.64 -1.35
CA GLU A 27 1.49 5.50 -0.24
C GLU A 27 2.54 5.43 0.87
N LYS A 28 2.98 6.58 1.36
CA LYS A 28 3.85 6.66 2.54
C LYS A 28 3.07 7.28 3.67
N ILE A 29 2.91 6.53 4.75
CA ILE A 29 2.22 6.99 5.95
C ILE A 29 3.10 6.78 7.18
N THR A 30 3.03 7.71 8.11
CA THR A 30 3.67 7.55 9.41
C THR A 30 2.76 6.73 10.30
N VAL A 31 3.25 5.57 10.74
CA VAL A 31 2.52 4.64 11.59
C VAL A 31 3.19 4.53 12.94
N ASP A 32 2.39 4.26 13.95
CA ASP A 32 2.84 3.89 15.30
C ASP A 32 2.23 2.52 15.69
N ASN A 33 2.53 2.06 16.89
CA ASN A 33 2.02 0.77 17.38
C ASN A 33 0.49 0.75 17.64
N LYS A 34 -0.19 1.89 17.51
CA LYS A 34 -1.65 2.02 17.64
C LYS A 34 -2.34 2.17 16.28
N THR A 35 -1.58 2.31 15.20
CA THR A 35 -2.11 2.58 13.88
C THR A 35 -2.68 1.29 13.28
N VAL A 36 -3.96 1.32 12.90
CA VAL A 36 -4.65 0.23 12.20
C VAL A 36 -4.75 0.61 10.71
N LEU A 37 -4.08 -0.14 9.84
CA LEU A 37 -4.21 0.03 8.39
C LEU A 37 -5.36 -0.85 7.86
N ASN A 38 -6.41 -0.21 7.33
CA ASN A 38 -7.42 -0.90 6.55
C ASN A 38 -7.00 -0.96 5.08
N LEU A 39 -6.36 -2.07 4.69
CA LEU A 39 -5.94 -2.33 3.33
C LEU A 39 -7.10 -2.96 2.55
N LYS A 40 -7.67 -2.19 1.62
CA LYS A 40 -8.70 -2.70 0.72
C LYS A 40 -8.03 -3.40 -0.45
N LEU A 41 -7.94 -4.72 -0.37
CA LEU A 41 -7.41 -5.58 -1.44
C LEU A 41 -8.41 -5.62 -2.60
N ALA A 42 -7.93 -5.37 -3.82
CA ALA A 42 -8.70 -5.63 -5.03
C ALA A 42 -8.79 -7.16 -5.27
N PRO A 43 -9.88 -7.68 -5.84
CA PRO A 43 -10.03 -9.10 -6.14
C PRO A 43 -8.94 -9.56 -7.11
N GLY A 44 -8.12 -10.52 -6.69
CA GLY A 44 -6.99 -11.05 -7.46
C GLY A 44 -5.69 -10.22 -7.38
N GLY A 45 -5.69 -9.11 -6.63
CA GLY A 45 -4.50 -8.31 -6.38
C GLY A 45 -3.76 -8.71 -5.09
N GLY A 46 -2.67 -8.00 -4.82
CA GLY A 46 -1.91 -8.09 -3.58
C GLY A 46 -1.49 -6.71 -3.08
N THR A 47 -1.05 -6.63 -1.83
CA THR A 47 -0.50 -5.39 -1.26
C THR A 47 0.80 -5.71 -0.54
N ALA A 48 1.83 -4.91 -0.75
CA ALA A 48 3.09 -5.03 -0.03
C ALA A 48 3.31 -3.80 0.85
N ILE A 49 3.80 -3.99 2.07
CA ILE A 49 4.06 -2.88 2.99
C ILE A 49 5.51 -2.97 3.46
N SER A 50 6.25 -1.89 3.28
CA SER A 50 7.61 -1.72 3.80
C SER A 50 7.57 -0.78 4.99
N ILE A 51 7.89 -1.29 6.18
CA ILE A 51 7.93 -0.50 7.42
C ILE A 51 9.39 -0.20 7.73
N ARG A 52 9.74 1.10 7.82
CA ARG A 52 11.07 1.56 8.21
C ARG A 52 11.01 2.38 9.50
N PRO A 53 11.98 2.23 10.41
CA PRO A 53 12.09 3.03 11.63
C PRO A 53 12.42 4.50 11.36
#